data_AF-A0A496LDW5-F1
#
_entry.id   AF-A0A496LDW5-F1
#
_cell.length_a   1.000
_cell.length_b   1.000
_cell.length_c   1.000
_cell.angle_alpha   90.00
_cell.angle_beta   90.00
_cell.angle_gamma   90.00
#
_symmetry.space_group_name_H-M   'P 1'
#
loop_
_entity.id
_entity.type
_entity.pdbx_description
1 polymer ?
#
loop_
_entity_poly.entity_id
_entity_poly.type
_entity_poly.pdbx_seq_one_letter_code
_entity_poly.pdbx_strand_id
1 'polypeptide(L)'
;MIYLAQTDTTAGFLSKDFREINALKRRAADKPCLITTAKLSELKNLARVPAKFKNLVRRARKTTFLYPNKRAVRVVKECAHEEFLRQFDWL
;
A
#
# COMPACT_ATOMS: atom_id res chain seq x y z
N MET A 1 2.46 -14.89 -5.87
CA MET A 1 1.05 -15.23 -5.52
C MET A 1 0.22 -13.96 -5.56
N ILE A 2 -0.85 -13.97 -6.34
CA ILE A 2 -1.70 -12.80 -6.58
C ILE A 2 -3.05 -13.00 -5.89
N TYR A 3 -3.51 -11.98 -5.17
CA TYR A 3 -4.87 -11.89 -4.64
C TYR A 3 -5.67 -10.90 -5.46
N LEU A 4 -6.90 -11.28 -5.83
CA LEU A 4 -7.94 -10.33 -6.22
C LEU A 4 -8.82 -10.09 -5.00
N ALA A 5 -8.82 -8.87 -4.47
CA ALA A 5 -9.59 -8.54 -3.28
C ALA A 5 -10.31 -7.19 -3.42
N GLN A 6 -11.42 -7.05 -2.70
CA GLN A 6 -12.07 -5.75 -2.53
C GLN A 6 -11.23 -4.88 -1.60
N THR A 7 -10.67 -3.80 -2.13
CA THR A 7 -9.89 -2.84 -1.32
C THR A 7 -10.78 -1.75 -0.72
N ASP A 8 -10.17 -0.80 -0.01
CA ASP A 8 -10.85 0.37 0.58
C ASP A 8 -11.44 1.34 -0.46
N THR A 9 -11.09 1.18 -1.74
CA THR A 9 -11.55 2.03 -2.85
C THR A 9 -12.24 1.25 -3.96
N THR A 10 -11.64 0.15 -4.44
CA THR A 10 -12.17 -0.67 -5.54
C THR A 10 -11.53 -2.07 -5.50
N ALA A 11 -11.95 -3.00 -6.36
CA ALA A 11 -11.28 -4.29 -6.47
C ALA A 11 -9.83 -4.09 -6.99
N GLY A 12 -8.88 -4.78 -6.36
CA GLY A 12 -7.45 -4.61 -6.64
C GLY A 12 -6.71 -5.96 -6.69
N PHE A 13 -5.63 -5.97 -7.46
CA PHE A 13 -4.63 -7.05 -7.43
C PHE A 13 -3.56 -6.72 -6.40
N LEU A 14 -3.28 -7.66 -5.50
CA LEU A 14 -2.29 -7.54 -4.42
C LEU A 14 -1.29 -8.68 -4.51
N SER A 15 0.00 -8.39 -4.32
CA SER A 15 1.09 -9.37 -4.34
C SER A 15 2.34 -8.72 -3.77
N LYS A 16 3.19 -9.52 -3.11
CA LYS A 16 4.55 -9.10 -2.74
C LYS A 16 5.44 -8.87 -3.96
N ASP A 17 5.15 -9.54 -5.09
CA ASP A 17 5.85 -9.34 -6.34
C ASP A 17 5.04 -8.42 -7.28
N PHE A 18 5.46 -7.16 -7.36
CA PHE A 18 4.81 -6.18 -8.23
C PHE A 18 4.97 -6.51 -9.72
N ARG A 19 5.96 -7.33 -10.11
CA ARG A 19 6.17 -7.75 -11.50
C ARG A 19 5.07 -8.71 -11.95
N GLU A 20 4.62 -9.60 -11.08
CA GLU A 20 3.46 -10.46 -11.32
C GLU A 20 2.20 -9.62 -11.60
N ILE A 21 1.96 -8.59 -10.78
CA ILE A 21 0.84 -7.64 -11.00
C ILE A 21 1.01 -6.90 -12.33
N ASN A 22 2.21 -6.43 -12.64
CA ASN A 22 2.45 -5.70 -13.88
C ASN A 22 2.24 -6.58 -15.11
N ALA A 23 2.75 -7.82 -15.10
CA ALA A 23 2.52 -8.78 -16.16
C ALA A 23 1.02 -9.04 -16.36
N LEU A 24 0.29 -9.33 -15.28
CA LEU A 24 -1.16 -9.57 -15.32
C LEU A 24 -1.94 -8.36 -15.86
N LYS A 25 -1.53 -7.15 -15.47
CA LYS A 25 -2.17 -5.89 -15.90
C LYS A 25 -1.60 -5.33 -17.20
N ARG A 26 -0.75 -6.08 -17.92
CA ARG A 26 -0.09 -5.67 -19.16
C ARG A 26 0.61 -4.30 -19.04
N ARG A 27 1.33 -4.09 -17.95
CA ARG A 27 2.13 -2.89 -17.66
C ARG A 27 3.61 -3.19 -17.90
N ALA A 28 4.40 -2.13 -18.08
CA ALA A 28 5.86 -2.26 -18.06
C ALA A 28 6.32 -2.94 -16.76
N ALA A 29 7.27 -3.86 -16.86
CA ALA A 29 7.67 -4.73 -15.75
C ALA A 29 8.26 -3.95 -14.57
N ASP A 30 8.92 -2.83 -14.84
CA ASP A 30 9.58 -1.94 -13.89
C ASP A 30 8.64 -0.87 -13.28
N LYS A 31 7.40 -0.77 -13.75
CA LYS A 31 6.44 0.23 -13.26
C LYS A 31 6.16 0.02 -11.77
N PRO A 32 6.46 0.97 -10.87
CA PRO A 32 6.20 0.82 -9.45
C PRO A 32 4.70 0.66 -9.17
N CYS A 33 4.38 -0.21 -8.21
CA CYS A 33 3.01 -0.36 -7.70
C CYS A 33 2.83 0.38 -6.37
N LEU A 34 1.57 0.74 -6.08
CA LEU A 34 1.17 1.25 -4.78
C LEU A 34 1.39 0.17 -3.72
N ILE A 35 2.06 0.53 -2.63
CA ILE A 35 2.21 -0.33 -1.46
C ILE A 35 1.10 0.00 -0.45
N THR A 36 0.45 -1.03 0.06
CA THR A 36 -0.61 -0.94 1.06
C THR A 36 -0.21 -1.70 2.32
N THR A 37 -0.53 -1.14 3.49
CA THR A 37 -0.31 -1.81 4.77
C THR A 37 -1.39 -1.42 5.77
N ALA A 38 -1.75 -2.33 6.67
CA ALA A 38 -2.59 -2.04 7.83
C ALA A 38 -1.77 -1.51 9.03
N LYS A 39 -0.44 -1.59 8.97
CA LYS A 39 0.46 -1.38 10.12
C LYS A 39 1.26 -0.10 9.96
N LEU A 40 1.10 0.84 10.92
CA LEU A 40 1.93 2.04 10.98
C LEU A 40 3.41 1.74 11.26
N SER A 41 3.72 0.60 11.87
CA SER A 41 5.10 0.11 12.03
C SER A 41 5.73 -0.15 10.67
N GLU A 42 5.03 -0.81 9.76
CA GLU A 42 5.55 -1.15 8.43
C GLU A 42 5.73 0.08 7.56
N LEU A 43 4.89 1.10 7.71
CA LEU A 43 5.15 2.38 7.06
C LEU A 43 6.53 2.95 7.43
N LYS A 44 6.98 2.82 8.68
CA LYS A 44 8.29 3.33 9.12
C LYS A 44 9.45 2.54 8.50
N ASN A 45 9.26 1.25 8.25
CA ASN A 45 10.23 0.40 7.54
C ASN A 45 10.28 0.75 6.03
N LEU A 46 9.14 1.17 5.46
CA LEU A 46 9.02 1.47 4.05
C LEU A 46 9.46 2.88 3.67
N ALA A 47 9.24 3.88 4.53
CA ALA A 47 9.58 5.27 4.26
C ALA A 47 9.72 6.13 5.54
N ARG A 48 10.54 7.19 5.45
CA ARG A 48 10.63 8.23 6.48
C ARG A 48 9.44 9.20 6.36
N VAL A 49 8.67 9.34 7.44
CA VAL A 49 7.60 10.35 7.55
C VAL A 49 8.13 11.61 8.25
N PRO A 50 8.16 12.78 7.58
CA PRO A 50 8.57 14.03 8.23
C PRO A 50 7.66 14.38 9.42
N ALA A 51 8.24 14.93 10.49
CA ALA A 51 7.52 15.21 11.74
C ALA A 51 6.26 16.07 11.53
N LYS A 52 6.36 17.09 10.67
CA LYS A 52 5.27 17.98 10.27
C LYS A 52 4.03 17.24 9.74
N PHE A 53 4.21 16.08 9.10
CA PHE A 53 3.12 15.35 8.43
C PHE A 53 2.68 14.08 9.19
N LYS A 54 3.30 13.73 10.33
CA LYS A 54 2.98 12.48 11.06
C LYS A 54 1.49 12.36 11.40
N ASN A 55 0.88 13.45 11.87
CA ASN A 55 -0.54 13.46 12.21
C ASN A 55 -1.45 13.33 10.98
N LEU A 56 -1.09 14.00 9.88
CA LEU A 56 -1.80 13.89 8.61
C LEU A 56 -1.79 12.44 8.10
N VAL A 57 -0.59 11.86 7.99
CA VAL A 57 -0.41 10.48 7.49
C VAL A 57 -1.14 9.47 8.37
N ARG A 58 -1.07 9.62 9.70
CA ARG A 58 -1.77 8.74 10.65
C ARG A 58 -3.29 8.82 10.53
N ARG A 59 -3.84 10.01 10.24
CA ARG A 59 -5.30 10.26 10.25
C ARG A 59 -5.95 10.11 8.88
N ALA A 60 -5.23 10.31 7.78
CA ALA A 60 -5.75 10.20 6.43
C ALA A 60 -6.39 8.82 6.15
N ARG A 61 -7.47 8.81 5.37
CA ARG A 61 -8.17 7.61 4.88
C ARG A 61 -8.18 7.64 3.36
N LYS A 62 -8.15 6.46 2.72
CA LYS A 62 -8.18 6.32 1.24
C LYS A 62 -7.19 7.25 0.52
N THR A 63 -6.09 7.59 1.18
CA THR A 63 -5.10 8.57 0.73
C THR A 63 -3.76 7.87 0.59
N THR A 64 -3.11 8.10 -0.55
CA THR A 64 -1.77 7.58 -0.83
C THR A 64 -0.79 8.73 -0.77
N PHE A 65 0.34 8.51 -0.10
CA PHE A 65 1.42 9.50 -0.05
C PHE A 65 2.61 9.00 -0.88
N LEU A 66 3.16 9.88 -1.71
CA LEU A 66 4.44 9.66 -2.37
C LEU A 66 5.55 10.16 -1.45
N TYR A 67 6.47 9.28 -1.10
CA TYR A 67 7.60 9.58 -0.22
C TYR A 67 8.88 9.90 -1.01
N PRO A 68 9.87 10.58 -0.40
CA PRO A 68 11.13 10.95 -1.07
C PRO A 68 11.90 9.77 -1.68
N ASN A 69 11.71 8.55 -1.18
CA ASN A 69 12.29 7.33 -1.73
C ASN A 69 11.52 6.77 -2.94
N LYS A 70 10.66 7.58 -3.56
CA LYS A 70 9.83 7.26 -4.73
C LYS A 70 8.80 6.15 -4.49
N ARG A 71 8.57 5.75 -3.24
CA ARG A 71 7.52 4.78 -2.88
C ARG A 71 6.21 5.49 -2.64
N ALA A 72 5.14 4.99 -3.25
CA ALA A 72 3.78 5.37 -2.95
C ALA A 72 3.24 4.39 -1.90
N VAL A 73 2.89 4.88 -0.70
CA VAL A 73 2.38 4.04 0.39
C VAL A 73 1.04 4.56 0.89
N ARG A 74 0.10 3.64 1.09
CA ARG A 74 -1.18 3.88 1.76
C ARG A 74 -1.28 3.03 3.02
N VAL A 75 -1.59 3.67 4.14
CA VAL A 75 -2.00 2.96 5.36
C VAL A 75 -3.51 2.79 5.31
N VAL A 76 -3.96 1.54 5.17
CA VAL A 76 -5.37 1.16 5.10
C VAL A 76 -5.88 0.93 6.51
N LYS A 77 -7.08 1.42 6.82
CA LYS A 77 -7.70 1.29 8.14
C LYS A 77 -9.22 1.42 8.07
N GLU A 78 -9.88 0.90 9.09
CA GLU A 78 -11.32 0.98 9.35
C GLU A 78 -12.17 0.41 8.20
N CYS A 79 -11.75 -0.72 7.64
CA CYS A 79 -12.49 -1.46 6.61
C CYS A 79 -12.02 -2.92 6.54
N ALA A 80 -12.81 -3.78 5.87
CA ALA A 80 -12.47 -5.20 5.69
C ALA A 80 -11.10 -5.41 4.99
N HIS A 81 -10.68 -4.47 4.13
CA HIS A 81 -9.36 -4.55 3.51
C HIS A 81 -8.22 -4.41 4.53
N GLU A 82 -8.41 -3.64 5.61
CA GLU A 82 -7.45 -3.59 6.72
C GLU A 82 -7.30 -4.96 7.37
N GLU A 83 -8.42 -5.63 7.67
CA GLU A 83 -8.43 -6.94 8.33
C GLU A 83 -7.68 -7.99 7.51
N PHE A 84 -7.89 -7.99 6.19
CA PHE A 84 -7.11 -8.80 5.26
C PHE A 84 -5.61 -8.45 5.32
N LEU A 85 -5.27 -7.17 5.22
CA LEU A 85 -3.87 -6.70 5.22
C LEU A 85 -3.14 -6.95 6.56
N ARG A 86 -3.85 -7.10 7.69
CA ARG A 86 -3.22 -7.41 9.00
C ARG A 86 -2.46 -8.73 9.00
N GLN A 87 -2.84 -9.67 8.13
CA GLN A 87 -2.16 -10.96 7.95
C GLN A 87 -0.79 -10.82 7.25
N PHE A 88 -0.50 -9.64 6.70
CA PHE A 88 0.73 -9.34 5.98
C PHE A 88 1.46 -8.15 6.63
N ASP A 89 2.71 -7.93 6.25
CA ASP A 89 3.40 -6.69 6.60
C ASP A 89 2.93 -5.54 5.69
N TRP A 90 2.91 -5.82 4.38
CA TRP A 90 2.45 -4.93 3.32
C TRP A 90 2.20 -5.74 2.06
N LEU A 91 1.35 -5.25 1.17
CA LEU A 91 1.11 -5.80 -0.17
C LEU A 91 1.02 -4.68 -1.21
#